data_AF-A0A534Q5E0-F1
#
_entry.id   AF-A0A534Q5E0-F1
#
_cell.length_a   1.000
_cell.length_b   1.000
_cell.length_c   1.000
_cell.angle_alpha   90.00
_cell.angle_beta   90.00
_cell.angle_gamma   90.00
#
_symmetry.space_group_name_H-M   'P 1'
#
loop_
_entity.id
_entity.type
_entity.pdbx_description
1 polymer ?
#
loop_
_entity_poly.entity_id
_entity_poly.type
_entity_poly.pdbx_seq_one_letter_code
_entity_poly.pdbx_strand_id
1 'polypeptide(L)'
;MKAVDSDKQIKLPAKATIGRGAECDVVLDDDSVSRKHAELARDDRGVYRVRDLESGNGTFLDGKPVGREPVLVPEGAKLRFGDVELLFWRPPTGMPAATRQKILVAGLGVVIIVAAMLIVLRPARHTERADDASGDDSSAVADQAQAAIESERFDE
;
A
#
# COMPACT_ATOMS: atom_id res chain seq x y z
N MET A 1 7.45 -14.78 2.27
CA MET A 1 7.31 -13.35 1.94
C MET A 1 8.28 -12.60 2.85
N LYS A 2 9.37 -12.09 2.29
CA LYS A 2 10.45 -11.46 3.08
C LYS A 2 9.91 -10.18 3.72
N ALA A 3 10.17 -10.01 5.00
CA ALA A 3 9.92 -8.78 5.72
C ALA A 3 10.65 -7.64 4.99
N VAL A 4 9.91 -6.59 4.65
CA VAL A 4 10.49 -5.33 4.17
C VAL A 4 11.05 -4.65 5.41
N ASP A 5 12.37 -4.60 5.53
CA ASP A 5 13.10 -3.79 6.52
C ASP A 5 12.66 -2.33 6.38
N SER A 6 11.63 -1.95 7.14
CA SER A 6 10.89 -0.69 6.96
C SER A 6 11.51 0.49 7.72
N ASP A 7 12.70 0.33 8.29
CA ASP A 7 13.29 1.32 9.23
C ASP A 7 14.53 2.06 8.66
N LYS A 8 15.00 1.71 7.46
CA LYS A 8 16.21 2.33 6.89
C LYS A 8 15.89 3.63 6.15
N GLN A 9 16.04 4.76 6.83
CA GLN A 9 16.01 6.09 6.19
C GLN A 9 17.39 6.50 5.67
N ILE A 10 17.45 6.96 4.42
CA ILE A 10 18.69 7.40 3.76
C ILE A 10 18.57 8.88 3.44
N LYS A 11 19.52 9.69 3.92
CA LYS A 11 19.57 11.13 3.60
C LYS A 11 20.08 11.31 2.18
N LEU A 12 19.32 12.05 1.38
CA LEU A 12 19.65 12.31 -0.02
C LEU A 12 20.45 13.63 -0.17
N PRO A 13 21.64 13.59 -0.79
CA PRO A 13 22.32 14.81 -1.25
C PRO A 13 21.52 15.53 -2.35
N ALA A 14 21.99 16.70 -2.79
CA ALA A 14 21.37 17.44 -3.89
C ALA A 14 21.36 16.65 -5.21
N LYS A 15 22.37 15.80 -5.41
CA LYS A 15 22.43 14.83 -6.51
C LYS A 15 22.86 13.50 -5.93
N ALA A 16 22.02 12.48 -6.07
CA ALA A 16 22.23 11.16 -5.53
C ALA A 16 22.17 10.11 -6.64
N THR A 17 23.15 9.23 -6.68
CA THR A 17 23.15 8.04 -7.53
C THR A 17 22.61 6.86 -6.74
N ILE A 18 21.70 6.11 -7.33
CA ILE A 18 21.05 4.93 -6.73
C ILE A 18 21.49 3.70 -7.51
N GLY A 19 21.91 2.66 -6.79
CA GLY A 19 22.32 1.40 -7.41
C GLY A 19 22.89 0.41 -6.41
N ARG A 20 23.26 -0.77 -6.87
CA ARG A 20 23.94 -1.78 -6.04
C ARG A 20 25.44 -1.52 -5.87
N GLY A 21 26.03 -0.71 -6.76
CA GLY A 21 27.46 -0.40 -6.72
C GLY A 21 27.81 0.36 -5.45
N ALA A 22 28.94 0.01 -4.82
CA ALA A 22 29.44 0.72 -3.64
C ALA A 22 29.81 2.18 -3.94
N GLU A 23 29.95 2.55 -5.21
CA GLU A 23 30.16 3.92 -5.66
C GLU A 23 28.88 4.79 -5.63
N CYS A 24 27.70 4.22 -5.36
CA CYS A 24 26.44 4.95 -5.31
C CYS A 24 26.22 5.64 -3.97
N ASP A 25 25.57 6.80 -3.99
CA ASP A 25 25.17 7.52 -2.77
C ASP A 25 24.10 6.72 -1.99
N VAL A 26 23.21 6.05 -2.71
CA VAL A 26 22.18 5.16 -2.17
C VAL A 26 22.48 3.74 -2.66
N VAL A 27 23.08 2.94 -1.78
CA VAL A 27 23.40 1.55 -2.05
C VAL A 27 22.21 0.66 -1.73
N LEU A 28 21.65 0.02 -2.76
CA LEU A 28 20.61 -1.00 -2.65
C LEU A 28 21.22 -2.37 -2.91
N ASP A 29 21.37 -3.17 -1.85
CA ASP A 29 21.98 -4.49 -1.92
C ASP A 29 20.97 -5.55 -2.39
N ASP A 30 20.61 -5.46 -3.68
CA ASP A 30 19.69 -6.40 -4.33
C ASP A 30 20.13 -6.69 -5.76
N ASP A 31 20.11 -7.97 -6.16
CA ASP A 31 20.56 -8.41 -7.49
C ASP A 31 19.70 -7.87 -8.64
N SER A 32 18.43 -7.53 -8.37
CA SER A 32 17.56 -6.86 -9.34
C SER A 32 17.99 -5.42 -9.64
N VAL A 33 18.89 -4.85 -8.84
CA VAL A 33 19.36 -3.47 -8.98
C VAL A 33 20.71 -3.45 -9.71
N SER A 34 20.77 -2.69 -10.80
CA SER A 34 22.01 -2.43 -11.54
C SER A 34 23.03 -1.67 -10.69
N ARG A 35 24.33 -1.85 -10.97
CA ARG A 35 25.43 -1.18 -10.25
C ARG A 35 25.24 0.34 -10.18
N LYS A 36 24.87 0.94 -11.31
CA LYS A 36 24.34 2.30 -11.42
C LYS A 36 22.96 2.19 -12.05
N HIS A 37 21.91 2.42 -11.27
CA HIS A 37 20.54 2.12 -11.67
C HIS A 37 19.79 3.39 -12.07
N ALA A 38 19.81 4.38 -11.19
CA ALA A 38 19.08 5.62 -11.39
C ALA A 38 19.85 6.79 -10.78
N GLU A 39 19.48 8.00 -11.19
CA GLU A 39 19.96 9.23 -10.60
C GLU A 39 18.77 10.05 -10.14
N LEU A 40 18.85 10.56 -8.91
CA LEU A 40 17.92 11.49 -8.34
C LEU A 40 18.62 12.85 -8.16
N ALA A 41 18.10 13.88 -8.80
CA ALA A 41 18.66 15.22 -8.74
C ALA A 41 17.62 16.22 -8.21
N ARG A 42 18.06 17.09 -7.32
CA ARG A 42 17.30 18.21 -6.77
C ARG A 42 17.69 19.47 -7.52
N ASP A 43 16.70 20.22 -7.99
CA ASP A 43 16.92 21.55 -8.58
C ASP A 43 17.05 22.65 -7.52
N ASP A 44 17.39 23.86 -7.96
CA ASP A 44 17.53 25.04 -7.09
C ASP A 44 16.23 25.41 -6.36
N ARG A 45 15.07 24.97 -6.87
CA ARG A 45 13.75 25.19 -6.28
C ARG A 45 13.38 24.13 -5.25
N GLY A 46 14.23 23.13 -5.04
CA GLY A 46 14.00 22.03 -4.11
C GLY A 46 13.11 20.92 -4.63
N VAL A 47 12.95 20.85 -5.95
CA VAL A 47 12.17 19.83 -6.64
C VAL A 47 13.08 18.69 -7.03
N TYR A 48 12.68 17.46 -6.71
CA TYR A 48 13.43 16.26 -7.05
C TYR A 48 12.96 15.67 -8.38
N ARG A 49 13.91 15.22 -9.19
CA ARG A 49 13.67 14.52 -10.45
C ARG A 49 14.47 13.23 -10.48
N VAL A 50 13.86 12.16 -10.96
CA VAL A 50 14.48 10.85 -11.14
C VAL A 50 14.67 10.58 -12.62
N ARG A 51 15.80 9.99 -12.98
CA ARG A 51 16.05 9.43 -14.31
C ARG A 51 16.67 8.05 -14.19
N ASP A 52 16.32 7.17 -15.11
CA ASP A 52 16.92 5.85 -15.24
C ASP A 52 18.26 5.94 -15.99
N LEU A 53 19.25 5.17 -15.53
CA LEU A 53 20.60 5.09 -16.13
C LEU A 53 20.77 3.82 -16.97
N GLU A 54 19.72 3.44 -17.72
CA GLU A 54 19.67 2.20 -18.50
C GLU A 54 19.79 0.96 -17.62
N SER A 55 18.99 0.94 -16.57
CA SER A 55 18.95 -0.19 -15.65
C SER A 55 18.35 -1.42 -16.32
N GLY A 56 18.82 -2.62 -15.91
CA GLY A 56 18.34 -3.87 -16.50
C GLY A 56 16.86 -4.18 -16.25
N ASN A 57 16.36 -3.85 -15.06
CA ASN A 57 14.97 -4.14 -14.64
C ASN A 57 14.06 -2.90 -14.67
N GLY A 58 14.61 -1.73 -15.00
CA GLY A 58 13.88 -0.47 -15.07
C GLY A 58 13.66 0.20 -13.71
N THR A 59 13.46 1.51 -13.79
CA THR A 59 12.99 2.37 -12.70
C THR A 59 11.52 2.67 -12.88
N PHE A 60 10.74 2.68 -11.78
CA PHE A 60 9.31 3.01 -11.79
C PHE A 60 8.99 4.08 -10.75
N LEU A 61 8.11 5.01 -11.10
CA LEU A 61 7.54 6.03 -10.22
C LEU A 61 6.03 5.83 -10.13
N ASP A 62 5.52 5.49 -8.96
CA ASP A 62 4.11 5.16 -8.71
C ASP A 62 3.55 4.14 -9.74
N GLY A 63 4.38 3.15 -10.07
CA GLY A 63 4.07 2.10 -11.04
C GLY A 63 4.27 2.49 -12.52
N LYS A 64 4.63 3.73 -12.83
CA LYS A 64 4.90 4.20 -14.20
C LYS A 64 6.39 4.07 -14.52
N PRO A 65 6.79 3.52 -15.67
CA PRO A 65 8.20 3.41 -16.03
C PRO A 65 8.83 4.78 -16.22
N VAL A 66 10.04 4.94 -15.69
CA VAL A 66 10.90 6.12 -15.84
C VAL A 66 12.01 5.78 -16.82
N GLY A 67 12.20 6.61 -17.84
CA GLY A 67 13.28 6.45 -18.81
C GLY A 67 14.49 7.35 -18.50
N ARG A 68 15.30 7.61 -19.53
CA ARG A 68 16.46 8.51 -19.43
C ARG A 68 16.06 9.98 -19.22
N GLU A 69 14.82 10.34 -19.54
CA GLU A 69 14.31 11.69 -19.33
C GLU A 69 13.97 11.93 -17.86
N PRO A 70 14.44 13.02 -17.22
CA PRO A 70 14.16 13.29 -15.82
C PRO A 70 12.68 13.57 -15.53
N VAL A 71 12.07 12.71 -14.72
CA VAL A 71 10.66 12.81 -14.29
C VAL A 71 10.58 13.41 -12.89
N LEU A 72 9.59 14.28 -12.67
CA LEU A 72 9.29 14.89 -11.37
C LEU A 72 8.90 13.83 -10.33
N VAL A 73 9.50 13.90 -9.14
CA VAL A 73 9.15 13.04 -8.00
C VAL A 73 8.36 13.86 -6.96
N PRO A 74 7.04 13.62 -6.81
CA PRO A 74 6.26 14.26 -5.76
C PRO A 74 6.58 13.69 -4.38
N GLU A 75 6.26 14.45 -3.33
CA GLU A 75 6.35 13.96 -1.95
C GLU A 75 5.39 12.78 -1.74
N GLY A 76 5.85 11.74 -1.04
CA GLY A 76 5.10 10.51 -0.80
C GLY A 76 5.09 9.55 -1.99
N ALA A 77 5.83 9.85 -3.07
CA ALA A 77 5.89 8.97 -4.23
C ALA A 77 6.59 7.64 -3.93
N LYS A 78 6.14 6.58 -4.58
CA LYS A 78 6.80 5.27 -4.54
C LYS A 78 7.77 5.14 -5.69
N LEU A 79 9.05 5.00 -5.37
CA LEU A 79 10.12 4.75 -6.33
C LEU A 79 10.49 3.28 -6.27
N ARG A 80 10.38 2.58 -7.40
CA ARG A 80 10.82 1.19 -7.55
C ARG A 80 12.06 1.11 -8.42
N PHE A 81 13.08 0.42 -7.96
CA PHE A 81 14.31 0.14 -8.69
C PHE A 81 14.46 -1.39 -8.76
N GLY A 82 14.20 -1.98 -9.92
CA GLY A 82 14.05 -3.43 -10.00
C GLY A 82 12.92 -3.94 -9.09
N ASP A 83 13.27 -4.77 -8.11
CA ASP A 83 12.35 -5.35 -7.12
C ASP A 83 12.33 -4.57 -5.78
N VAL A 84 13.16 -3.54 -5.63
CA VAL A 84 13.24 -2.72 -4.42
C VAL A 84 12.30 -1.52 -4.53
N GLU A 85 11.35 -1.39 -3.61
CA GLU A 85 10.44 -0.23 -3.51
C GLU A 85 10.83 0.66 -2.32
N LEU A 86 10.94 1.97 -2.59
CA LEU A 86 11.27 3.00 -1.61
C LEU A 86 10.19 4.09 -1.63
N LEU A 87 9.89 4.64 -0.46
CA LEU A 87 9.02 5.81 -0.33
C LEU A 87 9.87 7.08 -0.30
N PHE A 88 9.56 8.03 -1.19
CA PHE A 88 10.18 9.34 -1.18
C PHE A 88 9.45 10.26 -0.21
N TRP A 89 10.14 10.73 0.83
CA TRP A 89 9.59 11.71 1.76
C TRP A 89 10.54 12.90 1.90
N ARG A 90 9.97 14.11 1.87
CA ARG A 90 10.69 15.36 2.13
C ARG A 90 10.09 15.97 3.39
N PRO A 91 10.86 16.20 4.46
CA PRO A 91 10.32 16.92 5.61
C PRO A 91 9.89 18.33 5.19
N PRO A 92 8.72 18.81 5.63
CA PRO A 92 8.24 20.14 5.28
C PRO A 92 9.26 21.18 5.70
N THR A 93 9.83 21.87 4.71
CA THR A 93 10.82 22.92 4.95
C THR A 93 10.06 24.16 5.43
N GLY A 94 9.90 24.29 6.74
CA GLY A 94 9.09 25.36 7.34
C GLY A 94 8.70 25.18 8.80
N MET A 95 9.06 24.09 9.49
CA MET A 95 8.89 24.04 10.94
C MET A 95 9.99 24.87 11.62
N PRO A 96 9.66 25.93 12.39
CA PRO A 96 10.65 26.56 13.26
C PRO A 96 11.20 25.48 14.20
N ALA A 97 12.53 25.47 14.37
CA ALA A 97 13.24 24.56 15.25
C ALA A 97 12.91 24.82 16.73
N ALA A 98 11.67 24.55 17.14
CA ALA A 98 11.18 24.74 18.49
C ALA A 98 10.00 23.82 18.77
N THR A 99 10.14 22.52 18.59
CA THR A 99 9.36 21.58 19.40
C THR A 99 10.21 20.34 19.66
N ARG A 100 10.99 20.37 20.74
CA ARG A 100 11.42 19.16 21.42
C ARG A 100 10.16 18.51 22.02
N GLN A 101 9.36 17.79 21.24
CA GLN A 101 8.34 16.94 21.83
C GLN A 101 8.92 15.55 21.99
N LYS A 102 9.29 15.26 23.23
CA LYS A 102 9.39 13.91 23.75
C LYS A 102 8.04 13.24 23.46
N ILE A 103 7.97 12.41 22.42
CA ILE A 103 6.86 11.46 22.31
C ILE A 103 7.18 10.38 23.34
N LEU A 104 6.72 10.62 24.57
CA LEU A 104 6.46 9.54 25.50
C LEU A 104 5.45 8.62 24.81
N VAL A 105 5.87 7.43 24.39
CA VAL A 105 4.94 6.31 24.22
C VAL A 105 4.57 5.85 25.63
N ALA A 106 3.74 6.66 26.31
CA ALA A 106 3.02 6.25 27.49
C ALA A 106 1.84 5.39 27.02
N GLY A 107 1.70 4.22 27.60
CA GLY A 107 0.90 3.13 27.06
C GLY A 107 -0.62 3.36 27.01
N LEU A 108 -1.20 2.44 26.23
CA LEU A 108 -2.54 1.85 26.27
C LEU A 108 -3.65 2.46 25.37
N GLY A 109 -4.10 1.65 24.39
CA GLY A 109 -5.40 1.80 23.69
C GLY A 109 -5.32 1.62 22.16
N VAL A 110 -5.21 0.42 21.57
CA VAL A 110 -6.27 -0.60 21.32
C VAL A 110 -7.03 -0.38 19.98
N VAL A 111 -7.26 -1.49 19.25
CA VAL A 111 -8.07 -1.70 18.02
C VAL A 111 -7.41 -1.15 16.74
N ILE A 112 -6.97 -1.93 15.74
CA ILE A 112 -7.85 -2.34 14.62
C ILE A 112 -7.35 -3.56 13.81
N ILE A 113 -6.11 -4.06 13.89
CA ILE A 113 -5.61 -5.03 12.87
C ILE A 113 -5.07 -6.37 13.43
N VAL A 114 -5.73 -6.96 14.43
CA VAL A 114 -5.41 -8.34 14.87
C VAL A 114 -6.64 -9.28 14.89
N ALA A 115 -7.82 -8.80 14.52
CA ALA A 115 -9.02 -9.64 14.47
C ALA A 115 -9.15 -10.51 13.19
N ALA A 116 -8.34 -10.31 12.14
CA ALA A 116 -8.61 -10.93 10.84
C ALA A 116 -7.74 -12.13 10.43
N MET A 117 -6.71 -12.52 11.21
CA MET A 117 -5.78 -13.55 10.70
C MET A 117 -5.30 -14.57 11.73
N LEU A 118 -6.11 -14.83 12.76
CA LEU A 118 -6.02 -16.05 13.59
C LEU A 118 -6.88 -17.22 13.03
N ILE A 119 -7.37 -17.13 11.79
CA ILE A 119 -8.36 -18.10 11.24
C ILE A 119 -7.74 -19.30 10.49
N VAL A 120 -6.42 -19.39 10.31
CA VAL A 120 -5.85 -20.48 9.47
C VAL A 120 -4.67 -21.20 10.14
N LEU A 121 -4.98 -21.95 11.20
CA LEU A 121 -4.22 -23.16 11.57
C LEU A 121 -5.19 -24.34 11.68
N ARG A 122 -5.27 -25.09 10.56
CA ARG A 122 -5.46 -26.55 10.34
C ARG A 122 -5.37 -27.47 11.58
N PRO A 123 -5.73 -28.79 11.51
CA PRO A 123 -6.53 -29.58 10.54
C PRO A 123 -7.46 -30.67 11.20
N ALA A 124 -8.21 -31.42 10.36
CA ALA A 124 -8.57 -32.86 10.42
C ALA A 124 -8.84 -33.55 11.79
N ARG A 125 -9.91 -34.31 12.06
CA ARG A 125 -10.61 -35.37 11.28
C ARG A 125 -11.67 -36.03 12.21
N HIS A 126 -12.72 -36.64 11.63
CA HIS A 126 -13.52 -37.78 12.17
C HIS A 126 -14.42 -37.42 13.39
N THR A 127 -15.65 -37.87 13.60
CA THR A 127 -16.48 -38.92 13.00
C THR A 127 -17.97 -38.54 13.09
N GLU A 128 -18.77 -38.99 14.04
CA GLU A 128 -20.17 -39.42 13.93
C GLU A 128 -21.20 -38.51 13.20
N ARG A 129 -21.96 -39.00 12.21
CA ARG A 129 -23.05 -40.03 12.19
C ARG A 129 -24.41 -39.42 12.52
N ALA A 130 -25.36 -39.81 11.66
CA ALA A 130 -26.75 -39.40 11.53
C ALA A 130 -27.63 -39.65 12.78
N ASP A 131 -28.93 -39.39 12.58
CA ASP A 131 -30.07 -39.50 13.50
C ASP A 131 -30.35 -38.10 14.11
N ASP A 132 -31.54 -37.49 14.08
CA ASP A 132 -32.90 -38.00 14.01
C ASP A 132 -33.95 -36.85 13.93
N ALA A 133 -35.17 -37.23 13.55
CA ALA A 133 -36.47 -36.63 13.93
C ALA A 133 -36.87 -35.25 13.33
N SER A 134 -37.78 -35.16 12.34
CA SER A 134 -39.25 -35.46 12.31
C SER A 134 -40.14 -34.27 12.68
N GLY A 135 -41.19 -34.05 11.87
CA GLY A 135 -42.34 -33.16 12.12
C GLY A 135 -42.48 -32.11 11.02
N ASP A 136 -43.31 -32.28 9.98
CA ASP A 136 -44.78 -32.02 9.96
C ASP A 136 -45.11 -30.64 10.57
N ASP A 137 -45.88 -29.75 9.95
CA ASP A 137 -47.05 -29.98 9.11
C ASP A 137 -47.52 -28.63 8.51
N SER A 138 -48.36 -28.72 7.47
CA SER A 138 -49.55 -27.87 7.23
C SER A 138 -49.39 -26.34 7.09
N SER A 139 -49.55 -25.77 5.89
CA SER A 139 -50.82 -25.42 5.21
C SER A 139 -51.65 -24.31 5.87
N ALA A 140 -51.75 -23.16 5.20
CA ALA A 140 -52.83 -22.14 5.19
C ALA A 140 -52.19 -20.83 4.68
N VAL A 141 -52.26 -20.41 3.41
CA VAL A 141 -53.46 -20.00 2.65
C VAL A 141 -54.68 -19.66 3.49
N ALA A 142 -54.66 -18.43 4.01
CA ALA A 142 -55.84 -17.61 4.28
C ALA A 142 -55.44 -16.19 3.85
N ASP A 143 -56.02 -15.65 2.78
CA ASP A 143 -57.37 -15.09 2.72
C ASP A 143 -57.41 -13.70 3.39
N GLN A 144 -58.06 -12.76 2.69
CA GLN A 144 -58.34 -11.37 3.08
C GLN A 144 -57.18 -10.37 2.87
N ALA A 145 -57.39 -9.21 2.25
CA ALA A 145 -58.61 -8.58 1.79
C ALA A 145 -58.28 -7.35 0.93
N GLN A 146 -59.15 -7.13 -0.07
CA GLN A 146 -59.68 -5.85 -0.58
C GLN A 146 -58.69 -4.80 -1.12
N ALA A 147 -58.71 -4.50 -2.43
CA ALA A 147 -59.71 -3.64 -3.11
C ALA A 147 -59.56 -2.17 -2.69
N ALA A 148 -59.60 -1.15 -3.53
CA ALA A 148 -59.69 -0.96 -4.97
C ALA A 148 -59.48 0.56 -5.17
N ILE A 149 -59.34 1.00 -6.43
CA ILE A 149 -59.62 2.37 -6.90
C ILE A 149 -58.57 3.44 -6.52
N GLU A 150 -57.74 3.80 -7.49
CA GLU A 150 -57.71 5.16 -8.08
C GLU A 150 -56.92 5.00 -9.40
N SER A 151 -57.57 4.65 -10.51
CA SER A 151 -57.86 5.61 -11.58
C SER A 151 -56.97 6.85 -11.52
N GLU A 152 -56.02 6.95 -12.46
CA GLU A 152 -55.62 8.18 -13.17
C GLU A 152 -54.22 7.99 -13.75
N ARG A 153 -54.13 7.87 -15.09
CA ARG A 153 -53.39 8.78 -15.98
C ARG A 153 -52.97 8.08 -17.28
N PHE A 154 -53.91 8.07 -18.23
CA PHE A 154 -53.68 8.48 -19.63
C PHE A 154 -53.01 9.89 -19.60
N ASP A 155 -52.10 10.33 -20.47
CA ASP A 155 -51.98 10.21 -21.93
C ASP A 155 -50.59 10.76 -22.35
N GLU A 156 -50.29 10.60 -23.65
CA GLU A 156 -49.14 11.04 -24.49
C GLU A 156 -47.90 10.14 -24.64
#